data_AF-A0A4D9DPD7-F1
#
_entry.id   AF-A0A4D9DPD7-F1
#
_cell.length_a   1.000
_cell.length_b   1.000
_cell.length_c   1.000
_cell.angle_alpha   90.00
_cell.angle_beta   90.00
_cell.angle_gamma   90.00
#
_symmetry.space_group_name_H-M   'P 1'
#
loop_
_entity.id
_entity.type
_entity.pdbx_description
1 polymer ?
#
loop_
_entity_poly.entity_id
_entity_poly.type
_entity_poly.pdbx_seq_one_letter_code
_entity_poly.pdbx_strand_id
1 'polypeptide(L)'
;MSICLALMFVSSWYYAIVAMVIAGMIYKYIEYQGAEKEWGDGIRGLSLSAARFALLRLEVGPPHTKNWRPQLLVLLKLDEDLHVKHPRLLTFASQLKAGKGLTIVGSVMVGNFLENYAEALAAEQTIKHLMEAERVKGFCQLVVAAKVREGISHLIQSCGLGGMKHNTVVMGWPNAWRQSEDARAWKTFISTWGCGLGGIPPLSPTGAL
;
A
#
# COMPACT_ATOMS: atom_id res chain seq x y z
N MET A 1 34.81 -11.18 19.06
CA MET A 1 34.58 -11.49 17.63
C MET A 1 35.82 -11.22 16.79
N SER A 2 36.36 -9.99 16.78
CA SER A 2 37.55 -9.62 15.99
C SER A 2 38.82 -10.43 16.33
N ILE A 3 39.10 -10.68 17.62
CA ILE A 3 40.28 -11.45 18.05
C ILE A 3 40.22 -12.91 17.58
N CYS A 4 39.06 -13.56 17.64
CA CYS A 4 38.89 -14.95 17.19
C CYS A 4 39.07 -15.10 15.68
N LEU A 5 38.51 -14.16 14.90
CA LEU A 5 38.68 -14.16 13.45
C LEU A 5 40.16 -13.94 13.07
N ALA A 6 40.87 -13.04 13.76
CA ALA A 6 42.29 -12.80 13.52
C ALA A 6 43.13 -14.07 13.78
N LEU A 7 42.88 -14.78 14.89
CA LEU A 7 43.61 -16.02 15.22
C LEU A 7 43.33 -17.16 14.23
N MET A 8 42.09 -17.30 13.74
CA MET A 8 41.75 -18.32 12.73
C MET A 8 42.46 -18.08 11.40
N PHE A 9 42.55 -16.82 10.95
CA PHE A 9 43.21 -16.46 9.70
C PHE A 9 44.75 -16.55 9.75
N VAL A 10 45.36 -16.22 10.91
CA VAL A 10 46.81 -16.33 11.11
C VAL A 10 47.29 -17.78 11.13
N SER A 11 46.47 -18.71 11.63
CA SER A 11 46.81 -20.15 11.68
C SER A 11 46.76 -20.81 10.30
N SER A 12 45.59 -20.76 9.63
CA SER A 12 45.47 -21.24 8.25
C SER A 12 44.26 -20.62 7.58
N TRP A 13 44.54 -19.65 6.71
CA TRP A 13 43.53 -18.91 5.97
C TRP A 13 42.64 -19.80 5.08
N TYR A 14 43.19 -20.86 4.47
CA TYR A 14 42.42 -21.76 3.61
C TYR A 14 41.35 -22.55 4.39
N TYR A 15 41.73 -23.17 5.51
CA TYR A 15 40.77 -23.91 6.35
C TYR A 15 39.77 -22.98 7.03
N ALA A 16 40.19 -21.77 7.40
CA ALA A 16 39.29 -20.77 7.96
C ALA A 16 38.18 -20.36 6.98
N ILE A 17 38.52 -20.13 5.71
CA ILE A 17 37.53 -19.81 4.67
C ILE A 17 36.56 -20.99 4.47
N VAL A 18 37.06 -22.21 4.34
CA VAL A 18 36.21 -23.41 4.17
C VAL A 18 35.24 -23.58 5.35
N ALA A 19 35.74 -23.42 6.59
CA ALA A 19 34.91 -23.53 7.79
C ALA A 19 33.84 -22.42 7.85
N MET A 20 34.17 -21.18 7.49
CA MET A 20 33.19 -20.09 7.43
C MET A 20 32.11 -20.32 6.38
N VAL A 21 32.47 -20.87 5.22
CA VAL A 21 31.50 -21.20 4.16
C VAL A 21 30.56 -22.30 4.64
N ILE A 22 31.07 -23.38 5.24
CA ILE A 22 30.24 -24.47 5.77
C ILE A 22 29.31 -23.95 6.87
N ALA A 23 29.82 -23.15 7.81
CA ALA A 23 29.01 -22.55 8.86
C ALA A 23 27.91 -21.63 8.29
N GLY A 24 28.24 -20.83 7.26
CA GLY A 24 27.29 -19.98 6.56
C GLY A 24 26.21 -20.78 5.82
N MET A 25 26.57 -21.89 5.18
CA MET A 25 25.63 -22.80 4.52
C MET A 25 24.68 -23.45 5.53
N ILE A 26 25.20 -23.93 6.66
CA ILE A 26 24.36 -24.50 7.74
C ILE A 26 23.41 -23.44 8.29
N TYR A 27 23.90 -22.23 8.55
CA TYR A 27 23.05 -21.14 9.02
C TYR A 27 21.93 -20.83 8.02
N LYS A 28 22.26 -20.70 6.74
CA LYS A 28 21.27 -20.47 5.68
C LYS A 28 20.27 -21.62 5.54
N TYR A 29 20.72 -22.86 5.70
CA TYR A 29 19.85 -24.03 5.67
C TYR A 29 18.84 -24.02 6.83
N ILE A 30 19.29 -23.69 8.05
CA ILE A 30 18.40 -23.56 9.22
C ILE A 30 17.39 -22.43 8.99
N GLU A 31 17.83 -21.29 8.47
CA GLU A 31 16.96 -20.15 8.14
C GLU A 31 15.87 -20.54 7.12
N TYR A 32 16.26 -21.29 6.07
CA TYR A 32 15.35 -21.78 5.05
C TYR A 32 14.34 -22.79 5.59
N GLN A 33 14.79 -23.81 6.33
CA GLN A 33 13.92 -24.82 6.95
C GLN A 33 12.97 -24.20 7.99
N GLY A 34 13.43 -23.19 8.73
CA GLY A 34 12.58 -22.42 9.63
C GLY A 34 11.47 -21.68 8.87
N ALA A 35 11.82 -20.99 7.79
CA ALA A 35 10.85 -20.29 6.94
C ALA A 35 9.86 -21.24 6.25
N GLU A 36 10.32 -22.39 5.76
CA GLU A 36 9.48 -23.42 5.14
C GLU A 36 8.48 -24.00 6.16
N LYS A 37 8.90 -24.26 7.39
CA LYS A 37 8.02 -24.77 8.45
C LYS A 37 6.97 -23.74 8.89
N GLU A 38 7.33 -22.46 8.97
CA GLU A 38 6.41 -21.40 9.38
C GLU A 38 5.41 -21.00 8.30
N TRP A 39 5.83 -20.98 7.03
CA TRP A 39 5.05 -20.37 5.94
C TRP A 39 4.71 -21.33 4.79
N GLY A 40 5.17 -22.59 4.84
CA GLY A 40 4.92 -23.62 3.83
C GLY A 40 5.76 -23.48 2.54
N ASP A 41 6.47 -22.36 2.36
CA ASP A 41 7.37 -22.09 1.24
C ASP A 41 8.60 -21.32 1.78
N GLY A 42 9.79 -21.92 1.68
CA GLY A 42 11.01 -21.38 2.28
C GLY A 42 11.43 -20.01 1.72
N ILE A 43 11.28 -19.77 0.41
CA ILE A 43 11.70 -18.49 -0.21
C ILE A 43 10.72 -17.37 0.13
N ARG A 44 9.42 -17.65 0.01
CA ARG A 44 8.38 -16.68 0.34
C ARG A 44 8.35 -16.40 1.84
N GLY A 45 8.54 -17.42 2.67
CA GLY A 45 8.64 -17.31 4.13
C GLY A 45 9.77 -16.40 4.58
N LEU A 46 10.96 -16.50 3.97
CA LEU A 46 12.08 -15.59 4.25
C LEU A 46 11.71 -14.14 3.94
N SER A 47 11.11 -13.89 2.78
CA SER A 47 10.71 -12.54 2.38
C SER A 47 9.66 -11.93 3.32
N LEU A 48 8.71 -12.76 3.78
CA LEU A 48 7.64 -12.34 4.68
C LEU A 48 8.18 -12.08 6.09
N SER A 49 9.07 -12.94 6.59
CA SER A 49 9.73 -12.74 7.89
C SER A 49 10.54 -11.44 7.90
N ALA A 50 11.30 -11.16 6.83
CA ALA A 50 12.01 -9.91 6.66
C ALA A 50 11.07 -8.69 6.64
N ALA A 51 9.95 -8.77 5.91
CA ALA A 51 8.95 -7.70 5.86
C ALA A 51 8.31 -7.45 7.23
N ARG A 52 7.94 -8.50 7.96
CA ARG A 52 7.39 -8.41 9.32
C ARG A 52 8.37 -7.74 10.27
N PHE A 53 9.63 -8.16 10.26
CA PHE A 53 10.67 -7.56 11.10
C PHE A 53 10.86 -6.07 10.79
N ALA A 54 10.86 -5.70 9.50
CA ALA A 54 10.95 -4.32 9.07
C ALA A 54 9.75 -3.48 9.53
N LEU A 55 8.52 -4.01 9.43
CA LEU A 55 7.30 -3.33 9.88
C LEU A 55 7.26 -3.12 11.38
N LEU A 56 7.60 -4.14 12.18
CA LEU A 56 7.67 -4.01 13.64
C LEU A 56 8.71 -2.98 14.07
N ARG A 57 9.86 -2.92 13.36
CA ARG A 57 10.89 -1.93 13.63
C ARG A 57 10.46 -0.50 13.22
N LEU A 58 9.60 -0.35 12.22
CA LEU A 58 9.04 0.95 11.82
C LEU A 58 8.07 1.52 12.86
N GLU A 59 7.43 0.68 13.67
CA GLU A 59 6.54 1.14 14.75
C GLU A 59 7.32 1.68 15.96
N VAL A 60 8.53 1.18 16.19
CA VAL A 60 9.39 1.60 17.31
C VAL A 60 10.21 2.83 16.92
N GLY A 61 9.57 4.00 16.92
CA GLY A 61 10.26 5.28 16.80
C GLY A 61 9.31 6.46 16.59
N PRO A 62 9.61 7.66 17.13
CA PRO A 62 8.81 8.84 16.84
C PRO A 62 8.91 9.16 15.33
N PRO A 63 7.79 9.40 14.63
CA PRO A 63 7.84 9.82 13.24
C PRO A 63 8.67 11.10 13.15
N HIS A 64 9.66 11.13 12.25
CA HIS A 64 10.55 12.28 12.10
C HIS A 64 9.74 13.52 11.67
N THR A 65 9.44 14.41 12.61
CA THR A 65 8.60 15.61 12.40
C THR A 65 9.23 16.66 11.49
N LYS A 66 10.54 16.59 11.25
CA LYS A 66 11.30 17.59 10.47
C LYS A 66 11.41 17.28 8.97
N ASN A 67 11.07 16.07 8.51
CA ASN A 67 11.22 15.69 7.10
C ASN A 67 9.98 14.93 6.59
N TRP A 68 8.92 15.67 6.30
CA TRP A 68 7.69 15.08 5.76
C TRP A 68 7.93 14.55 4.34
N ARG A 69 7.45 13.33 4.07
CA ARG A 69 7.46 12.73 2.73
C ARG A 69 6.05 12.23 2.40
N PRO A 70 5.50 12.54 1.22
CA PRO A 70 4.16 12.10 0.84
C PRO A 70 4.12 10.58 0.64
N GLN A 71 3.20 9.90 1.32
CA GLN A 71 2.78 8.52 1.11
C GLN A 71 1.35 8.58 0.59
N LEU A 72 1.17 8.24 -0.69
CA LEU A 72 -0.05 8.54 -1.42
C LEU A 72 -1.05 7.37 -1.31
N LEU A 73 -2.30 7.69 -0.99
CA LEU A 73 -3.48 6.87 -1.28
C LEU A 73 -4.20 7.50 -2.48
N VAL A 74 -4.14 6.83 -3.62
CA VAL A 74 -4.73 7.27 -4.87
C VAL A 74 -6.10 6.63 -5.02
N LEU A 75 -7.16 7.42 -4.93
CA LEU A 75 -8.54 6.96 -5.09
C LEU A 75 -8.93 6.99 -6.58
N LEU A 76 -9.11 5.81 -7.16
CA LEU A 76 -9.63 5.65 -8.51
C LEU A 76 -11.14 5.43 -8.48
N LYS A 77 -11.82 6.01 -9.47
CA LYS A 77 -13.24 5.75 -9.74
C LYS A 77 -13.34 4.75 -10.88
N LEU A 78 -14.07 3.67 -10.63
CA LEU A 78 -14.47 2.70 -11.64
C LEU A 78 -15.77 3.16 -12.30
N ASP A 79 -15.92 2.82 -13.58
CA ASP A 79 -17.20 2.90 -14.28
C ASP A 79 -18.01 1.62 -14.11
N GLU A 80 -19.22 1.61 -14.65
CA GLU A 80 -20.12 0.44 -14.66
C GLU A 80 -19.47 -0.77 -15.37
N ASP A 81 -18.66 -0.52 -16.41
CA ASP A 81 -17.85 -1.54 -17.09
C ASP A 81 -16.53 -1.89 -16.36
N LEU A 82 -16.39 -1.52 -15.09
CA LEU A 82 -15.19 -1.74 -14.27
C LEU A 82 -13.89 -1.11 -14.83
N HIS A 83 -14.02 -0.15 -15.75
CA HIS A 83 -12.89 0.59 -16.30
C HIS A 83 -12.56 1.83 -15.46
N VAL A 84 -11.27 2.19 -15.45
CA VAL A 84 -10.79 3.37 -14.70
C VAL A 84 -11.17 4.65 -15.45
N LYS A 85 -12.03 5.49 -14.86
CA LYS A 85 -12.49 6.74 -15.50
C LYS A 85 -11.36 7.75 -15.79
N HIS A 86 -10.37 7.80 -14.90
CA HIS A 86 -9.31 8.82 -14.95
C HIS A 86 -7.91 8.19 -14.81
N PRO A 87 -7.39 7.53 -15.86
CA PRO A 87 -6.07 6.89 -15.81
C PRO A 87 -4.93 7.88 -15.59
N ARG A 88 -5.07 9.13 -16.06
CA ARG A 88 -4.07 10.20 -15.90
C ARG A 88 -3.68 10.51 -14.44
N LEU A 89 -4.54 10.13 -13.49
CA LEU A 89 -4.28 10.33 -12.08
C LEU A 89 -3.15 9.40 -11.59
N LEU A 90 -3.01 8.21 -12.18
CA LEU A 90 -1.86 7.33 -11.96
C LEU A 90 -0.59 7.88 -12.58
N THR A 91 -0.66 8.42 -13.80
CA THR A 91 0.48 9.09 -14.43
C THR A 91 1.00 10.23 -13.55
N PHE A 92 0.09 11.05 -13.01
CA PHE A 92 0.42 12.12 -12.08
C PHE A 92 1.06 11.58 -10.78
N ALA A 93 0.50 10.52 -10.19
CA ALA A 93 1.07 9.89 -9.00
C ALA A 93 2.48 9.32 -9.27
N SER A 94 2.70 8.73 -10.45
CA SER A 94 3.99 8.23 -10.92
C SER A 94 5.03 9.34 -10.98
N GLN A 95 4.67 10.48 -11.58
CA GLN A 95 5.53 11.66 -11.69
C GLN A 95 5.83 12.29 -10.33
N LEU A 96 4.83 12.41 -9.45
CA LEU A 96 5.00 12.98 -8.12
C LEU A 96 5.94 12.15 -7.24
N LYS A 97 5.93 10.83 -7.39
CA LYS A 97 6.72 9.91 -6.56
C LYS A 97 8.05 9.50 -7.18
N ALA A 98 8.19 9.61 -8.50
CA ALA A 98 9.35 9.15 -9.27
C ALA A 98 9.78 7.72 -8.87
N GLY A 99 8.80 6.84 -8.59
CA GLY A 99 9.01 5.46 -8.18
C GLY A 99 9.56 5.24 -6.75
N LYS A 100 9.56 6.25 -5.88
CA LYS A 100 10.08 6.15 -4.50
C LYS A 100 8.99 6.30 -3.44
N GLY A 101 9.09 5.48 -2.40
CA GLY A 101 8.19 5.48 -1.24
C GLY A 101 6.86 4.77 -1.52
N LEU A 102 5.92 4.88 -0.57
CA LEU A 102 4.65 4.17 -0.63
C LEU A 102 3.62 4.89 -1.52
N THR A 103 3.01 4.12 -2.40
CA THR A 103 1.82 4.50 -3.19
C THR A 103 0.84 3.34 -3.08
N ILE A 104 -0.38 3.62 -2.62
CA ILE A 104 -1.49 2.67 -2.57
C ILE A 104 -2.56 3.19 -3.53
N VAL A 105 -3.04 2.34 -4.42
CA VAL A 105 -4.14 2.65 -5.34
C VAL A 105 -5.40 2.00 -4.76
N GLY A 106 -6.32 2.82 -4.29
CA GLY A 106 -7.58 2.42 -3.70
C GLY A 106 -8.71 2.53 -4.71
N SER A 107 -9.55 1.50 -4.79
CA SER A 107 -10.78 1.54 -5.59
C SER A 107 -11.95 0.94 -4.85
N VAL A 108 -13.15 1.47 -5.08
CA VAL A 108 -14.39 0.98 -4.48
C VAL A 108 -15.31 0.46 -5.57
N MET A 109 -15.71 -0.80 -5.44
CA MET A 109 -16.75 -1.42 -6.26
C MET A 109 -18.06 -1.43 -5.49
N VAL A 110 -19.15 -1.00 -6.14
CA VAL A 110 -20.47 -1.02 -5.53
C VAL A 110 -21.10 -2.38 -5.75
N GLY A 111 -21.51 -3.05 -4.67
CA GLY A 111 -22.15 -4.35 -4.78
C GLY A 111 -22.10 -5.16 -3.50
N ASN A 112 -22.54 -6.42 -3.61
CA ASN A 112 -22.44 -7.41 -2.54
C ASN A 112 -21.17 -8.24 -2.73
N PHE A 113 -20.37 -8.39 -1.69
CA PHE A 113 -19.08 -9.09 -1.76
C PHE A 113 -19.24 -10.57 -2.13
N LEU A 114 -20.30 -11.24 -1.65
CA LEU A 114 -20.51 -12.67 -1.89
C LEU A 114 -20.78 -13.00 -3.36
N GLU A 115 -21.41 -12.09 -4.10
CA GLU A 115 -21.77 -12.26 -5.50
C GLU A 115 -20.67 -11.72 -6.43
N ASN A 116 -20.09 -10.57 -6.07
CA ASN A 116 -19.17 -9.83 -6.96
C ASN A 116 -17.69 -10.12 -6.66
N TYR A 117 -17.36 -11.17 -5.91
CA TYR A 117 -15.97 -11.50 -5.58
C TYR A 117 -15.10 -11.74 -6.83
N ALA A 118 -15.64 -12.46 -7.83
CA ALA A 118 -14.91 -12.76 -9.06
C ALA A 118 -14.63 -11.49 -9.87
N GLU A 119 -15.63 -10.60 -9.97
CA GLU A 119 -15.49 -9.31 -10.65
C GLU A 119 -14.51 -8.38 -9.93
N ALA A 120 -14.53 -8.38 -8.60
CA ALA A 120 -13.58 -7.64 -7.78
C ALA A 120 -12.13 -8.08 -8.05
N LEU A 121 -11.89 -9.39 -8.16
CA LEU A 121 -10.57 -9.93 -8.45
C LEU A 121 -10.12 -9.60 -9.88
N ALA A 122 -11.02 -9.67 -10.86
CA ALA A 122 -10.74 -9.27 -12.24
C ALA A 122 -10.43 -7.76 -12.34
N ALA A 123 -11.21 -6.91 -11.68
CA ALA A 123 -10.98 -5.47 -11.64
C ALA A 123 -9.65 -5.11 -10.97
N GLU A 124 -9.27 -5.82 -9.90
CA GLU A 124 -7.98 -5.63 -9.25
C GLU A 124 -6.82 -5.96 -10.20
N GLN A 125 -6.93 -7.02 -11.01
CA GLN A 125 -5.93 -7.36 -12.02
C GLN A 125 -5.83 -6.29 -13.12
N THR A 126 -6.96 -5.78 -13.60
CA THR A 126 -7.01 -4.68 -14.58
C THR A 126 -6.32 -3.42 -14.04
N ILE A 127 -6.57 -3.06 -12.78
CA ILE A 127 -5.90 -1.92 -12.14
C ILE A 127 -4.40 -2.17 -12.01
N LYS A 128 -3.97 -3.37 -11.60
CA LYS A 128 -2.54 -3.72 -11.52
C LYS A 128 -1.84 -3.61 -12.88
N HIS A 129 -2.47 -4.11 -13.95
CA HIS A 129 -1.91 -4.00 -15.29
C HIS A 129 -1.77 -2.53 -15.74
N LEU A 130 -2.77 -1.71 -15.41
CA LEU A 130 -2.75 -0.27 -15.71
C LEU A 130 -1.72 0.48 -14.84
N MET A 131 -1.49 0.06 -13.60
CA MET A 131 -0.39 0.58 -12.76
C MET A 131 0.99 0.26 -13.34
N GLU A 132 1.19 -0.95 -13.89
CA GLU A 132 2.42 -1.34 -14.55
C GLU A 132 2.67 -0.51 -15.82
N ALA A 133 1.63 -0.30 -16.63
CA ALA A 133 1.69 0.54 -17.83
C ALA A 133 2.10 1.99 -17.50
N GLU A 134 1.55 2.56 -16.43
CA GLU A 134 1.85 3.93 -15.96
C GLU A 134 3.12 4.00 -15.08
N ARG A 135 3.85 2.88 -14.94
CA ARG A 135 5.08 2.73 -14.14
C ARG A 135 4.91 3.12 -12.66
N VAL A 136 3.71 2.94 -12.12
CA VAL A 136 3.41 3.19 -10.70
C VAL A 136 3.85 1.99 -9.87
N LYS A 137 4.92 2.16 -9.09
CA LYS A 137 5.33 1.18 -8.08
C LYS A 137 4.50 1.37 -6.82
N GLY A 138 3.61 0.42 -6.54
CA GLY A 138 2.69 0.51 -5.42
C GLY A 138 1.86 -0.75 -5.20
N PHE A 139 0.93 -0.65 -4.26
CA PHE A 139 -0.04 -1.70 -3.96
C PHE A 139 -1.42 -1.31 -4.49
N CYS A 140 -2.19 -2.30 -4.95
CA CYS A 140 -3.59 -2.12 -5.31
C CYS A 140 -4.45 -2.66 -4.17
N GLN A 141 -5.45 -1.88 -3.74
CA GLN A 141 -6.44 -2.27 -2.76
C GLN A 141 -7.84 -1.98 -3.32
N LEU A 142 -8.61 -3.03 -3.57
CA LEU A 142 -9.98 -2.92 -4.02
C LEU A 142 -10.94 -3.37 -2.92
N VAL A 143 -11.97 -2.56 -2.64
CA VAL A 143 -12.98 -2.86 -1.63
C VAL A 143 -14.35 -2.90 -2.28
N VAL A 144 -15.10 -3.97 -2.02
CA VAL A 144 -16.50 -4.09 -2.40
C VAL A 144 -17.36 -3.59 -1.24
N ALA A 145 -18.23 -2.61 -1.49
CA ALA A 145 -19.11 -2.05 -0.48
C ALA A 145 -20.49 -1.73 -1.05
N ALA A 146 -21.54 -1.83 -0.23
CA ALA A 146 -22.90 -1.47 -0.63
C ALA A 146 -23.04 0.02 -0.98
N LYS A 147 -22.25 0.89 -0.34
CA LYS A 147 -22.20 2.33 -0.60
C LYS A 147 -20.78 2.80 -0.86
N VAL A 148 -20.60 3.61 -1.91
CA VAL A 148 -19.30 4.21 -2.28
C VAL A 148 -18.70 5.01 -1.12
N ARG A 149 -19.52 5.81 -0.43
CA ARG A 149 -19.06 6.67 0.68
C ARG A 149 -18.46 5.85 1.83
N GLU A 150 -19.12 4.77 2.21
CA GLU A 150 -18.65 3.87 3.28
C GLU A 150 -17.37 3.16 2.84
N GLY A 151 -17.33 2.63 1.61
CA GLY A 151 -16.13 2.01 1.05
C GLY A 151 -14.92 2.94 1.01
N ILE A 152 -15.10 4.20 0.62
CA ILE A 152 -14.01 5.21 0.62
C ILE A 152 -13.57 5.51 2.05
N SER A 153 -14.52 5.67 2.99
CA SER A 153 -14.19 5.90 4.40
C SER A 153 -13.38 4.75 5.00
N HIS A 154 -13.75 3.50 4.67
CA HIS A 154 -13.01 2.33 5.10
C HIS A 154 -11.61 2.31 4.49
N LEU A 155 -11.47 2.55 3.18
CA LEU A 155 -10.16 2.62 2.53
C LEU A 155 -9.25 3.66 3.20
N ILE A 156 -9.73 4.87 3.48
CA ILE A 156 -8.92 5.93 4.11
C ILE A 156 -8.49 5.56 5.53
N GLN A 157 -9.28 4.77 6.26
CA GLN A 157 -8.99 4.44 7.66
C GLN A 157 -8.17 3.16 7.81
N SER A 158 -8.35 2.19 6.93
CA SER A 158 -7.76 0.85 7.05
C SER A 158 -6.63 0.57 6.05
N CYS A 159 -6.34 1.46 5.10
CA CYS A 159 -5.25 1.24 4.16
C CYS A 159 -3.87 1.39 4.82
N GLY A 160 -3.09 0.32 4.78
CA GLY A 160 -1.74 0.24 5.30
C GLY A 160 -1.58 -0.89 6.30
N LEU A 161 -0.35 -1.08 6.78
CA LEU A 161 -0.02 -2.07 7.80
C LEU A 161 0.95 -1.46 8.81
N GLY A 162 0.48 -1.27 10.05
CA GLY A 162 1.28 -0.70 11.13
C GLY A 162 1.83 0.70 10.80
N GLY A 163 3.16 0.86 10.93
CA GLY A 163 3.86 2.10 10.56
C GLY A 163 3.86 2.42 9.05
N MET A 164 3.51 1.47 8.19
CA MET A 164 3.44 1.64 6.74
C MET A 164 2.01 2.01 6.29
N LYS A 165 1.64 3.28 6.48
CA LYS A 165 0.32 3.83 6.12
C LYS A 165 0.44 4.98 5.12
N HIS A 166 -0.66 5.40 4.52
CA HIS A 166 -0.68 6.63 3.72
C HIS A 166 -0.77 7.86 4.63
N ASN A 167 -0.37 9.01 4.10
CA ASN A 167 -0.53 10.31 4.75
C ASN A 167 -1.16 11.37 3.85
N THR A 168 -1.34 11.07 2.56
CA THR A 168 -1.90 11.99 1.56
C THR A 168 -2.92 11.25 0.73
N VAL A 169 -4.14 11.76 0.64
CA VAL A 169 -5.18 11.21 -0.24
C VAL A 169 -5.19 12.02 -1.53
N VAL A 170 -5.13 11.34 -2.67
CA VAL A 170 -5.22 11.94 -4.00
C VAL A 170 -6.49 11.42 -4.66
N MET A 171 -7.34 12.33 -5.12
CA MET A 171 -8.61 12.01 -5.76
C MET A 171 -8.92 12.96 -6.91
N GLY A 172 -9.67 12.48 -7.91
CA GLY A 172 -10.06 13.29 -9.06
C GLY A 172 -11.19 14.28 -8.73
N TRP A 173 -11.11 15.49 -9.29
CA TRP A 173 -12.17 16.48 -9.19
C TRP A 173 -13.45 16.01 -9.89
N PRO A 174 -14.64 16.16 -9.29
CA PRO A 174 -15.90 15.80 -9.94
C PRO A 174 -16.30 16.85 -10.98
N ASN A 175 -15.84 16.73 -12.24
CA ASN A 175 -16.09 17.73 -13.29
C ASN A 175 -17.57 18.05 -13.55
N ALA A 176 -18.46 17.05 -13.48
CA ALA A 176 -19.88 17.20 -13.81
C ALA A 176 -20.76 17.72 -12.65
N TRP A 177 -20.18 18.18 -11.54
CA TRP A 177 -20.93 18.46 -10.31
C TRP A 177 -22.02 19.54 -10.41
N ARG A 178 -21.88 20.49 -11.34
CA ARG A 178 -22.89 21.54 -11.61
C ARG A 178 -23.94 21.13 -12.64
N GLN A 179 -23.64 20.14 -13.48
CA GLN A 179 -24.44 19.79 -14.66
C GLN A 179 -25.28 18.53 -14.44
N SER A 180 -24.86 17.63 -13.54
CA SER A 180 -25.62 16.44 -13.19
C SER A 180 -26.69 16.75 -12.15
N GLU A 181 -27.94 16.31 -12.36
CA GLU A 181 -29.02 16.34 -11.34
C GLU A 181 -28.67 15.55 -10.07
N ASP A 182 -27.67 14.67 -10.14
CA ASP A 182 -27.19 13.86 -9.03
C ASP A 182 -26.39 14.66 -8.00
N ALA A 183 -27.09 15.18 -6.98
CA ALA A 183 -26.47 15.75 -5.79
C ALA A 183 -25.54 14.77 -5.03
N ARG A 184 -25.59 13.48 -5.36
CA ARG A 184 -24.78 12.41 -4.76
C ARG A 184 -23.28 12.55 -5.07
N ALA A 185 -22.92 13.04 -6.26
CA ALA A 185 -21.52 13.09 -6.70
C ALA A 185 -20.69 14.10 -5.88
N TRP A 186 -21.19 15.33 -5.69
CA TRP A 186 -20.50 16.35 -4.91
C TRP A 186 -20.60 16.10 -3.40
N LYS A 187 -21.72 15.54 -2.91
CA LYS A 187 -21.84 15.13 -1.50
C LYS A 187 -20.85 14.02 -1.14
N THR A 188 -20.64 13.05 -2.05
CA THR A 188 -19.60 12.01 -1.87
C THR A 188 -18.20 12.63 -1.83
N PHE A 189 -17.92 13.63 -2.68
CA PHE A 189 -16.65 14.36 -2.66
C PHE A 189 -16.43 15.10 -1.32
N ILE A 190 -17.41 15.87 -0.85
CA ILE A 190 -17.31 16.61 0.41
C ILE A 190 -17.17 15.65 1.61
N SER A 191 -17.92 14.56 1.62
CA SER A 191 -17.80 13.56 2.69
C SER A 191 -16.46 12.84 2.68
N THR A 192 -15.86 12.61 1.51
CA THR A 192 -14.50 12.09 1.38
C THR A 192 -13.49 13.07 1.98
N TRP A 193 -13.65 14.36 1.69
CA TRP A 193 -12.82 15.43 2.25
C TRP A 193 -12.95 15.51 3.78
N GLY A 194 -14.18 15.46 4.31
CA GLY A 194 -14.43 15.43 5.75
C GLY A 194 -13.87 14.20 6.46
N CYS A 195 -13.83 13.04 5.78
CA CYS A 195 -13.19 11.83 6.29
C CYS A 195 -11.66 11.97 6.34
N GLY A 196 -11.04 12.49 5.27
CA GLY A 196 -9.60 12.67 5.18
C GLY A 196 -9.03 13.69 6.17
N LEU A 197 -9.82 14.67 6.61
CA LEU A 197 -9.41 15.69 7.59
C LEU A 197 -9.67 15.29 9.05
N GLY A 198 -10.25 14.12 9.31
CA GLY A 198 -10.60 13.71 10.67
C GLY A 198 -11.74 14.55 11.26
N GLY A 199 -12.97 14.29 10.80
CA GLY A 199 -14.17 14.57 11.60
C GLY A 199 -14.49 16.05 11.87
N ILE A 200 -14.16 16.98 10.96
CA ILE A 200 -14.77 18.31 11.00
C ILE A 200 -16.24 18.15 10.57
N PRO A 201 -17.23 18.55 11.39
CA PRO A 201 -18.63 18.48 11.00
C PRO A 201 -18.86 19.25 9.69
N PRO A 202 -19.80 18.81 8.83
CA PRO A 202 -20.05 19.48 7.57
C PRO A 202 -20.38 20.95 7.83
N LEU A 203 -19.59 21.86 7.27
CA LEU A 203 -19.96 23.26 7.15
C LEU A 203 -21.30 23.30 6.42
N SER A 204 -22.37 23.61 7.15
CA SER A 204 -23.68 23.88 6.58
C SER A 204 -23.58 25.12 5.67
N PRO A 205 -24.21 25.11 4.49
CA PRO A 205 -24.20 26.27 3.59
C PRO A 205 -25.20 27.37 4.00
N THR A 206 -25.55 27.50 5.28
CA THR A 206 -26.59 28.44 5.78
C THR A 206 -26.02 29.52 6.70
N GLY A 207 -24.94 30.17 6.28
CA GLY A 207 -24.29 31.25 7.04
C GLY A 207 -23.57 32.25 6.15
N ALA A 208 -24.25 32.76 5.12
CA ALA A 208 -23.86 33.98 4.43
C ALA A 208 -25.14 34.76 4.14
N LEU A 209 -25.57 35.53 5.15
CA LEU A 209 -26.24 36.81 4.95
C LEU A 209 -25.14 37.85 4.72
#